data_AF-A0A1J0WCH8-F1
#
_entry.id   AF-A0A1J0WCH8-F1
#
_cell.length_a   1.000
_cell.length_b   1.000
_cell.length_c   1.000
_cell.angle_alpha   90.00
_cell.angle_beta   90.00
_cell.angle_gamma   90.00
#
_symmetry.space_group_name_H-M   'P 1'
#
loop_
_entity.id
_entity.type
_entity.pdbx_description
1 polymer ?
#
loop_
_entity_poly.entity_id
_entity_poly.type
_entity_poly.pdbx_seq_one_letter_code
_entity_poly.pdbx_strand_id
1 'polypeptide(L)'
;MTPIAALDHFRRDEHGGVLLLWAVCVVMILGFFGLIFDTGRMAATQSELQSYADSVSLAAAAELDGKSDSIARATDAAAGLITDTQTFADGARTLDFADDVALVFYKPAPNGKFERSEALETTNSYAARFVEARISDRDVRAAVTAAFSSLTGEETPDSSVSASAVAGFSLEACNVAPVAMCLPSVDFDAASNIGKTLELKLDVNLSQLIPGQLRAVHTLTDSLDGLEICAGLLGRNLAACLLASRQPETACAGGGGLHLTADVSGTDLMDAINTRFGKFRGLVSGYRNKPQFSAAPNVLTGLLSAAGLCLPIGDLLNLGNADIGLPTDDCLATGGCSVQGNGVWEAGRTAYVEAHYDGDEPHPEARTRFEFYQAEIEAAVEAESNPLTGAVGGLLGGVIGEPAMCAPQPNKDIKRRLMVVAGIDCLSAELDAAVTVPPVQQFFEVFTLGPAENGLLNVEITACLGGDCGGGNLDTEVVDVVRLVE
;
A
#
# COMPACT_ATOMS: atom_id res chain seq x y z
N MET A 1 -43.92 66.97 -58.96
CA MET A 1 -44.68 65.94 -58.24
C MET A 1 -45.00 66.49 -56.86
N THR A 2 -46.28 66.55 -56.51
CA THR A 2 -46.73 67.09 -55.22
C THR A 2 -46.44 66.07 -54.10
N PRO A 3 -46.01 66.51 -52.90
CA PRO A 3 -45.60 65.62 -51.81
C PRO A 3 -46.71 64.64 -51.38
N ILE A 4 -47.97 64.99 -51.62
CA ILE A 4 -49.16 64.20 -51.28
C ILE A 4 -49.23 62.90 -52.11
N ALA A 5 -48.83 62.93 -53.39
CA ALA A 5 -48.87 61.76 -54.26
C ALA A 5 -47.79 60.72 -53.92
N ALA A 6 -46.63 61.18 -53.40
CA ALA A 6 -45.57 60.30 -52.94
C ALA A 6 -45.95 59.57 -51.63
N LEU A 7 -46.65 60.26 -50.73
CA LEU A 7 -47.18 59.69 -49.48
C LEU A 7 -48.25 58.62 -49.73
N ASP A 8 -49.14 58.83 -50.72
CA ASP A 8 -50.19 57.87 -51.03
C ASP A 8 -49.65 56.60 -51.74
N HIS A 9 -48.55 56.74 -52.49
CA HIS A 9 -47.81 55.61 -53.06
C HIS A 9 -47.09 54.81 -51.97
N PHE A 10 -46.39 55.47 -51.04
CA PHE A 10 -45.70 54.80 -49.93
C PHE A 10 -46.67 54.04 -49.03
N ARG A 11 -47.89 54.57 -48.85
CA ARG A 11 -48.94 53.95 -48.04
C ARG A 11 -49.58 52.71 -48.67
N ARG A 12 -49.52 52.56 -50.00
CA ARG A 12 -50.01 51.40 -50.75
C ARG A 12 -48.90 50.40 -51.12
N ASP A 13 -47.66 50.66 -50.68
CA ASP A 13 -46.51 49.85 -51.06
C ASP A 13 -46.39 48.61 -50.16
N GLU A 14 -46.78 47.44 -50.65
CA GLU A 14 -46.74 46.17 -49.91
C GLU A 14 -45.37 45.44 -50.00
N HIS A 15 -44.40 46.00 -50.74
CA HIS A 15 -43.05 45.43 -50.85
C HIS A 15 -42.29 45.40 -49.50
N GLY A 16 -42.80 46.08 -48.46
CA GLY A 16 -42.25 46.09 -47.10
C GLY A 16 -42.56 44.85 -46.25
N GLY A 17 -43.44 43.94 -46.68
CA GLY A 17 -43.75 42.72 -45.91
C GLY A 17 -42.52 41.81 -45.68
N VAL A 18 -41.61 41.77 -46.66
CA VAL A 18 -40.34 41.03 -46.57
C VAL A 18 -39.41 41.65 -45.53
N LEU A 19 -39.43 42.98 -45.35
CA LEU A 19 -38.62 43.69 -44.35
C LEU A 19 -39.01 43.33 -42.92
N LEU A 20 -40.31 43.14 -42.67
CA LEU A 20 -40.83 42.79 -41.35
C LEU A 20 -40.47 41.34 -40.98
N LEU A 21 -40.61 40.41 -41.93
CA LEU A 21 -40.13 39.03 -41.77
C LEU A 21 -38.60 38.99 -41.56
N TRP A 22 -37.84 39.76 -42.33
CA TRP A 22 -36.39 39.83 -42.21
C TRP A 22 -35.96 40.38 -40.85
N ALA A 23 -36.60 41.45 -40.34
CA ALA A 23 -36.31 42.01 -39.03
C ALA A 23 -36.54 40.99 -37.90
N VAL A 24 -37.65 40.23 -37.95
CA VAL A 24 -37.93 39.17 -36.97
C VAL A 24 -36.88 38.05 -37.05
N CYS A 25 -36.52 37.61 -38.26
CA CYS A 25 -35.48 36.60 -38.44
C CYS A 25 -34.12 37.06 -37.89
N VAL A 26 -33.73 38.31 -38.14
CA VAL A 26 -32.46 38.87 -37.62
C VAL A 26 -32.47 38.90 -36.08
N VAL A 27 -33.57 39.34 -35.47
CA VAL A 27 -33.70 39.34 -34.00
C VAL A 27 -33.61 37.92 -33.44
N MET A 28 -34.30 36.94 -34.04
CA MET A 28 -34.19 35.54 -33.60
C MET A 28 -32.77 35.01 -33.73
N ILE A 29 -32.10 35.24 -34.86
CA ILE A 29 -30.71 34.81 -35.08
C ILE A 29 -29.77 35.42 -34.04
N LEU A 30 -29.88 36.73 -33.76
CA LEU A 30 -29.07 37.40 -32.75
C LEU A 30 -29.37 36.86 -31.33
N GLY A 31 -30.64 36.55 -31.03
CA GLY A 31 -31.02 35.89 -29.78
C GLY A 31 -30.37 34.52 -29.62
N PHE A 32 -30.34 33.70 -30.69
CA PHE A 32 -29.66 32.41 -30.67
C PHE A 32 -28.14 32.55 -30.50
N PHE A 33 -27.49 33.51 -31.16
CA PHE A 33 -26.06 33.78 -30.95
C PHE A 33 -25.76 34.17 -29.50
N GLY A 34 -26.63 34.99 -28.92
CA GLY A 34 -26.54 35.38 -27.52
C GLY A 34 -26.63 34.20 -26.56
N LEU A 35 -27.61 33.32 -26.76
CA LEU A 35 -27.79 32.11 -25.98
C LEU A 35 -26.58 31.17 -26.08
N ILE A 36 -26.03 30.99 -27.29
CA ILE A 36 -24.83 30.18 -27.51
C ILE A 36 -23.64 30.75 -26.73
N PHE A 37 -23.47 32.07 -26.71
CA PHE A 37 -22.38 32.71 -25.98
C PHE A 37 -22.53 32.56 -24.46
N ASP A 38 -23.73 32.79 -23.93
CA ASP A 38 -24.01 32.64 -22.50
C ASP A 38 -23.79 31.18 -22.04
N THR A 39 -24.33 30.20 -22.78
CA THR A 39 -24.10 28.77 -22.51
C THR A 39 -22.62 28.39 -22.65
N GLY A 40 -21.92 28.94 -23.65
CA GLY A 40 -20.50 28.71 -23.85
C GLY A 40 -19.66 29.18 -22.67
N ARG A 41 -20.00 30.33 -22.09
CA ARG A 41 -19.32 30.85 -20.88
C ARG A 41 -19.62 30.01 -19.64
N MET A 42 -20.87 29.58 -19.44
CA MET A 42 -21.21 28.69 -18.32
C MET A 42 -20.47 27.36 -18.43
N ALA A 43 -20.48 26.73 -19.61
CA ALA A 43 -19.79 25.47 -19.84
C ALA A 43 -18.27 25.58 -19.65
N ALA A 44 -17.67 26.68 -20.12
CA ALA A 44 -16.24 26.95 -19.87
C ALA A 44 -15.96 27.11 -18.38
N THR A 45 -16.75 27.91 -17.67
CA THR A 45 -16.57 28.14 -16.22
C THR A 45 -16.76 26.85 -15.42
N GLN A 46 -17.76 26.03 -15.76
CA GLN A 46 -17.97 24.73 -15.12
C GLN A 46 -16.77 23.80 -15.32
N SER A 47 -16.20 23.77 -16.53
CA SER A 47 -15.03 22.94 -16.82
C SER A 47 -13.78 23.42 -16.08
N GLU A 48 -13.58 24.73 -15.96
CA GLU A 48 -12.49 25.32 -15.15
C GLU A 48 -12.65 24.94 -13.67
N LEU A 49 -13.86 25.09 -13.12
CA LEU A 49 -14.18 24.73 -11.74
C LEU A 49 -13.97 23.24 -11.45
N GLN A 50 -14.39 22.35 -12.37
CA GLN A 50 -14.20 20.91 -12.19
C GLN A 50 -12.72 20.53 -12.25
N SER A 51 -11.96 21.07 -13.21
CA SER A 51 -10.51 20.81 -13.30
C SER A 51 -9.76 21.30 -12.06
N TYR A 52 -10.20 22.42 -11.48
CA TYR A 52 -9.65 22.93 -10.23
C TYR A 52 -10.01 22.04 -9.04
N ALA A 53 -11.27 21.63 -8.90
CA ALA A 53 -11.71 20.70 -7.85
C ALA A 53 -10.95 19.36 -7.91
N ASP A 54 -10.77 18.80 -9.10
CA ASP A 54 -10.01 17.56 -9.31
C ASP A 54 -8.56 17.74 -8.86
N SER A 55 -7.91 18.83 -9.25
CA SER A 55 -6.52 19.12 -8.87
C SER A 55 -6.35 19.30 -7.36
N VAL A 56 -7.26 20.03 -6.72
CA VAL A 56 -7.28 20.23 -5.26
C VAL A 56 -7.49 18.92 -4.52
N SER A 57 -8.48 18.13 -4.93
CA SER A 57 -8.76 16.84 -4.29
C SER A 57 -7.58 15.88 -4.43
N LEU A 58 -6.95 15.79 -5.61
CA LEU A 58 -5.79 14.93 -5.84
C LEU A 58 -4.58 15.36 -4.99
N ALA A 59 -4.26 16.66 -4.93
CA ALA A 59 -3.15 17.13 -4.10
C ALA A 59 -3.41 16.92 -2.61
N ALA A 60 -4.63 17.21 -2.14
CA ALA A 60 -5.00 16.96 -0.75
C ALA A 60 -4.98 15.46 -0.43
N ALA A 61 -5.43 14.60 -1.35
CA ALA A 61 -5.45 13.16 -1.16
C ALA A 61 -4.04 12.59 -1.07
N ALA A 62 -3.08 13.08 -1.86
CA ALA A 62 -1.69 12.63 -1.84
C ALA A 62 -1.03 12.71 -0.44
N GLU A 63 -1.50 13.61 0.42
CA GLU A 63 -0.98 13.80 1.78
C GLU A 63 -1.65 12.89 2.82
N LEU A 64 -2.70 12.13 2.46
CA LEU A 64 -3.46 11.26 3.37
C LEU A 64 -2.80 9.90 3.61
N ASP A 65 -1.52 9.93 3.99
CA ASP A 65 -0.70 8.73 4.32
C ASP A 65 -1.09 8.06 5.65
N GLY A 66 -2.00 8.67 6.42
CA GLY A 66 -2.49 8.14 7.68
C GLY A 66 -1.62 8.44 8.90
N LYS A 67 -0.67 9.39 8.81
CA LYS A 67 0.06 9.92 9.97
C LYS A 67 -0.77 10.96 10.75
N SER A 68 -0.28 11.31 11.93
CA SER A 68 -0.93 12.28 12.85
C SER A 68 -1.19 13.67 12.25
N ASP A 69 -0.36 14.09 11.29
CA ASP A 69 -0.35 15.40 10.65
C ASP A 69 -0.91 15.39 9.21
N SER A 70 -1.43 14.25 8.73
CA SER A 70 -1.88 14.08 7.34
C SER A 70 -2.95 15.10 6.92
N ILE A 71 -3.95 15.39 7.75
CA ILE A 71 -4.98 16.40 7.46
C ILE A 71 -4.38 17.81 7.38
N ALA A 72 -3.42 18.12 8.25
CA ALA A 72 -2.76 19.41 8.23
C ALA A 72 -1.95 19.58 6.94
N ARG A 73 -1.13 18.58 6.58
CA ARG A 73 -0.40 18.58 5.31
C ARG A 73 -1.32 18.61 4.09
N ALA A 74 -2.43 17.86 4.11
CA ALA A 74 -3.43 17.88 3.04
C ALA A 74 -4.04 19.28 2.86
N THR A 75 -4.33 19.96 3.98
CA THR A 75 -4.85 21.34 3.95
C THR A 75 -3.79 22.30 3.43
N ASP A 76 -2.54 22.15 3.86
CA ASP A 76 -1.42 22.99 3.40
C ASP A 76 -1.08 22.75 1.92
N ALA A 77 -1.14 21.50 1.43
CA ALA A 77 -0.94 21.13 0.03
C ALA A 77 -2.06 21.70 -0.84
N ALA A 78 -3.31 21.62 -0.37
CA ALA A 78 -4.45 22.22 -1.03
C ALA A 78 -4.39 23.76 -1.05
N ALA A 79 -3.93 24.39 0.04
CA ALA A 79 -3.71 25.84 0.11
C ALA A 79 -2.50 26.28 -0.73
N GLY A 80 -1.49 25.42 -0.86
CA GLY A 80 -0.28 25.62 -1.66
C GLY A 80 -0.49 25.49 -3.16
N LEU A 81 -1.63 24.90 -3.60
CA LEU A 81 -2.14 25.01 -4.97
C LEU A 81 -2.61 26.45 -5.22
N ILE A 82 -1.65 27.36 -5.33
CA ILE A 82 -1.91 28.78 -5.54
C ILE A 82 -2.04 29.07 -7.04
N THR A 83 -3.13 29.75 -7.36
CA THR A 83 -3.40 30.54 -8.58
C THR A 83 -3.66 29.77 -9.88
N ASP A 84 -4.88 29.21 -10.00
CA ASP A 84 -5.52 29.22 -11.31
C ASP A 84 -6.28 30.54 -11.49
N THR A 85 -6.20 31.11 -12.69
CA THR A 85 -6.89 32.35 -13.04
C THR A 85 -8.19 32.00 -13.73
N GLN A 86 -9.33 32.15 -13.04
CA GLN A 86 -10.61 32.12 -13.72
C GLN A 86 -10.67 33.27 -14.72
N THR A 87 -10.81 32.94 -16.00
CA THR A 87 -10.77 33.93 -17.07
C THR A 87 -12.18 34.39 -17.47
N PHE A 88 -13.21 33.55 -17.25
CA PHE A 88 -14.54 33.76 -17.84
C PHE A 88 -15.71 33.99 -16.87
N ALA A 89 -15.48 33.87 -15.55
CA ALA A 89 -16.40 34.35 -14.53
C ALA A 89 -16.50 35.88 -14.55
N ASP A 90 -17.39 36.47 -13.72
CA ASP A 90 -17.69 37.90 -13.73
C ASP A 90 -16.54 38.75 -13.15
N GLY A 91 -15.47 38.87 -13.94
CA GLY A 91 -14.17 39.43 -13.59
C GLY A 91 -13.11 38.34 -13.45
N ALA A 92 -11.94 38.53 -14.08
CA ALA A 92 -10.80 37.66 -13.83
C ALA A 92 -10.37 37.82 -12.37
N ARG A 93 -10.52 36.76 -11.58
CA ARG A 93 -10.09 36.72 -10.19
C ARG A 93 -9.29 35.46 -9.95
N THR A 94 -8.22 35.64 -9.18
CA THR A 94 -7.49 34.53 -8.59
C THR A 94 -8.42 33.80 -7.64
N LEU A 95 -8.54 32.48 -7.80
CA LEU A 95 -9.21 31.64 -6.81
C LEU A 95 -8.36 31.65 -5.52
N ASP A 96 -8.99 31.93 -4.38
CA ASP A 96 -8.34 31.89 -3.07
C ASP A 96 -8.88 30.69 -2.29
N PHE A 97 -7.98 29.81 -1.88
CA PHE A 97 -8.32 28.61 -1.12
C PHE A 97 -9.12 28.94 0.14
N ALA A 98 -8.80 30.05 0.83
CA ALA A 98 -9.41 30.39 2.12
C ALA A 98 -10.91 30.72 2.04
N ASP A 99 -11.36 31.29 0.93
CA ASP A 99 -12.74 31.76 0.76
C ASP A 99 -13.56 30.85 -0.17
N ASP A 100 -12.90 30.08 -1.05
CA ASP A 100 -13.58 29.43 -2.17
C ASP A 100 -13.62 27.89 -2.10
N VAL A 101 -12.79 27.27 -1.26
CA VAL A 101 -12.65 25.81 -1.18
C VAL A 101 -12.97 25.32 0.22
N ALA A 102 -13.87 24.33 0.32
CA ALA A 102 -14.10 23.56 1.54
C ALA A 102 -13.61 22.12 1.36
N LEU A 103 -12.73 21.66 2.26
CA LEU A 103 -12.28 20.28 2.32
C LEU A 103 -13.10 19.49 3.34
N VAL A 104 -13.57 18.31 2.94
CA VAL A 104 -14.23 17.35 3.84
C VAL A 104 -13.49 16.02 3.76
N PHE A 105 -13.06 15.48 4.91
CA PHE A 105 -12.28 14.25 4.99
C PHE A 105 -13.15 13.08 5.41
N TYR A 106 -12.94 11.92 4.77
CA TYR A 106 -13.70 10.70 5.03
C TYR A 106 -12.79 9.51 5.35
N LYS A 107 -13.29 8.64 6.24
CA LYS A 107 -12.77 7.30 6.48
C LYS A 107 -13.36 6.32 5.45
N PRO A 108 -12.67 5.20 5.12
CA PRO A 108 -13.23 4.19 4.24
C PRO A 108 -14.49 3.55 4.83
N ALA A 109 -15.44 3.20 3.96
CA ALA A 109 -16.57 2.35 4.31
C ALA A 109 -16.08 0.92 4.62
N PRO A 110 -16.92 0.03 5.22
CA PRO A 110 -16.50 -1.33 5.57
C PRO A 110 -15.94 -2.16 4.40
N ASN A 111 -16.36 -1.84 3.17
CA ASN A 111 -15.87 -2.45 1.93
C ASN A 111 -14.53 -1.86 1.43
N GLY A 112 -13.93 -0.92 2.16
CA GLY A 112 -12.69 -0.21 1.80
C GLY A 112 -12.86 0.91 0.76
N LYS A 113 -14.09 1.21 0.32
CA LYS A 113 -14.37 2.20 -0.73
C LYS A 113 -14.84 3.53 -0.14
N PHE A 114 -14.81 4.56 -0.98
CA PHE A 114 -15.45 5.83 -0.68
C PHE A 114 -16.98 5.69 -0.67
N GLU A 115 -17.61 6.29 0.34
CA GLU A 115 -19.05 6.48 0.40
C GLU A 115 -19.32 7.85 1.05
N ARG A 116 -20.13 8.65 0.38
CA ARG A 116 -20.50 9.99 0.83
C ARG A 116 -21.57 9.88 1.92
N SER A 117 -21.13 9.91 3.18
CA SER A 117 -22.00 9.79 4.36
C SER A 117 -21.42 10.56 5.54
N GLU A 118 -22.26 11.31 6.26
CA GLU A 118 -21.86 12.05 7.48
C GLU A 118 -21.27 11.11 8.55
N ALA A 119 -21.65 9.83 8.57
CA ALA A 119 -21.10 8.83 9.49
C ALA A 119 -19.65 8.44 9.18
N LEU A 120 -19.18 8.75 7.96
CA LEU A 120 -17.83 8.48 7.48
C LEU A 120 -16.94 9.73 7.49
N GLU A 121 -17.50 10.92 7.74
CA GLU A 121 -16.70 12.12 7.94
C GLU A 121 -15.81 12.00 9.18
N THR A 122 -14.58 12.49 9.08
CA THR A 122 -13.60 12.37 10.15
C THR A 122 -12.68 13.59 10.23
N THR A 123 -12.34 14.00 11.44
CA THR A 123 -11.27 14.95 11.73
C THR A 123 -10.03 14.27 12.30
N ASN A 124 -10.05 12.94 12.40
CA ASN A 124 -8.91 12.14 12.81
C ASN A 124 -7.99 11.86 11.62
N SER A 125 -6.77 12.43 11.65
CA SER A 125 -5.73 12.28 10.64
C SER A 125 -5.36 10.83 10.33
N TYR A 126 -5.38 9.96 11.35
CA TYR A 126 -5.03 8.54 11.18
C TYR A 126 -6.07 7.78 10.36
N ALA A 127 -7.33 8.21 10.39
CA ALA A 127 -8.46 7.54 9.74
C ALA A 127 -8.84 8.15 8.37
N ALA A 128 -8.43 9.39 8.09
CA ALA A 128 -8.73 10.07 6.83
C ALA A 128 -8.01 9.39 5.65
N ARG A 129 -8.76 8.98 4.62
CA ARG A 129 -8.21 8.37 3.38
C ARG A 129 -8.78 8.96 2.11
N PHE A 130 -9.94 9.59 2.21
CA PHE A 130 -10.55 10.33 1.12
C PHE A 130 -10.73 11.78 1.52
N VAL A 131 -10.64 12.66 0.53
CA VAL A 131 -10.93 14.08 0.68
C VAL A 131 -11.82 14.52 -0.45
N GLU A 132 -12.85 15.26 -0.09
CA GLU A 132 -13.71 15.96 -1.02
C GLU A 132 -13.33 17.43 -1.02
N ALA A 133 -13.03 17.97 -2.21
CA ALA A 133 -12.92 19.39 -2.45
C ALA A 133 -14.26 19.91 -2.96
N ARG A 134 -14.90 20.82 -2.22
CA ARG A 134 -16.11 21.53 -2.63
C ARG A 134 -15.75 22.96 -2.99
N ILE A 135 -16.06 23.37 -4.22
CA ILE A 135 -15.85 24.74 -4.68
C ILE A 135 -17.14 25.53 -4.51
N SER A 136 -17.04 26.72 -3.94
CA SER A 136 -18.18 27.60 -3.69
C SER A 136 -18.88 28.03 -4.99
N ASP A 137 -20.21 28.21 -4.93
CA ASP A 137 -21.04 28.61 -6.06
C ASP A 137 -20.55 29.92 -6.70
N ARG A 138 -20.52 29.95 -8.05
CA ARG A 138 -20.08 31.10 -8.85
C ARG A 138 -21.14 31.56 -9.82
N ASP A 139 -21.49 32.85 -9.77
CA ASP A 139 -22.41 33.45 -10.73
C ASP A 139 -21.74 33.73 -12.08
N VAL A 140 -22.31 33.19 -13.16
CA VAL A 140 -21.92 33.52 -14.54
C VAL A 140 -22.95 34.47 -15.14
N ARG A 141 -22.60 35.75 -15.28
CA ARG A 141 -23.50 36.72 -15.94
C ARG A 141 -23.84 36.31 -17.37
N ALA A 142 -25.07 35.87 -17.57
CA ALA A 142 -25.69 35.63 -18.87
C ALA A 142 -26.33 36.91 -19.40
N ALA A 143 -25.65 37.59 -20.33
CA ALA A 143 -26.03 38.92 -20.78
C ALA A 143 -27.36 38.91 -21.56
N VAL A 144 -27.63 37.84 -22.29
CA VAL A 144 -28.84 37.70 -23.11
C VAL A 144 -30.01 37.24 -22.26
N THR A 145 -29.76 36.37 -21.28
CA THR A 145 -30.77 35.98 -20.28
C THR A 145 -31.15 37.16 -19.37
N ALA A 146 -30.19 38.00 -18.97
CA ALA A 146 -30.44 39.24 -18.24
C ALA A 146 -31.20 40.28 -19.10
N ALA A 147 -30.89 40.39 -20.40
CA ALA A 147 -31.64 41.24 -21.31
C ALA A 147 -33.07 40.72 -21.50
N PHE A 148 -33.26 39.41 -21.66
CA PHE A 148 -34.58 38.79 -21.86
C PHE A 148 -35.48 38.93 -20.63
N SER A 149 -34.97 38.62 -19.44
CA SER A 149 -35.67 38.84 -18.17
C SER A 149 -36.06 40.31 -17.96
N SER A 150 -35.17 41.26 -18.30
CA SER A 150 -35.51 42.70 -18.23
C SER A 150 -36.64 43.11 -19.19
N LEU A 151 -36.78 42.40 -20.31
CA LEU A 151 -37.79 42.68 -21.34
C LEU A 151 -39.13 41.98 -21.06
N THR A 152 -39.10 40.77 -20.50
CA THR A 152 -40.31 39.98 -20.21
C THR A 152 -40.84 40.18 -18.80
N GLY A 153 -40.04 40.72 -17.88
CA GLY A 153 -40.38 40.83 -16.46
C GLY A 153 -40.32 39.50 -15.70
N GLU A 154 -39.77 38.46 -16.33
CA GLU A 154 -39.55 37.15 -15.71
C GLU A 154 -38.30 37.16 -14.84
N GLU A 155 -38.26 36.33 -13.80
CA GLU A 155 -37.06 36.19 -12.96
C GLU A 155 -35.88 35.63 -13.78
N THR A 156 -34.68 36.15 -13.52
CA THR A 156 -33.45 35.62 -14.10
C THR A 156 -33.24 34.18 -13.61
N PRO A 157 -33.13 33.19 -14.52
CA PRO A 157 -32.72 31.83 -14.17
C PRO A 157 -31.41 31.86 -13.37
N ASP A 158 -31.30 30.95 -12.40
CA ASP A 158 -30.06 30.74 -11.66
C ASP A 158 -28.93 30.39 -12.64
N SER A 159 -27.84 31.13 -12.53
CA SER A 159 -26.64 31.02 -13.38
C SER A 159 -25.40 30.70 -12.56
N SER A 160 -25.61 30.15 -11.36
CA SER A 160 -24.56 29.64 -10.51
C SER A 160 -23.99 28.33 -11.07
N VAL A 161 -22.66 28.21 -11.01
CA VAL A 161 -21.91 27.00 -11.32
C VAL A 161 -21.07 26.62 -10.11
N SER A 162 -21.02 25.33 -9.79
CA SER A 162 -20.24 24.79 -8.70
C SER A 162 -19.62 23.46 -9.10
N ALA A 163 -18.58 23.07 -8.38
CA ALA A 163 -17.87 21.82 -8.65
C ALA A 163 -17.47 21.15 -7.35
N SER A 164 -17.45 19.83 -7.37
CA SER A 164 -16.87 19.02 -6.31
C SER A 164 -16.09 17.87 -6.93
N ALA A 165 -15.05 17.43 -6.24
CA ALA A 165 -14.30 16.25 -6.61
C ALA A 165 -13.86 15.50 -5.36
N VAL A 166 -13.87 14.18 -5.43
CA VAL A 166 -13.37 13.31 -4.36
C VAL A 166 -12.19 12.51 -4.87
N ALA A 167 -11.11 12.55 -4.13
CA ALA A 167 -9.93 11.73 -4.36
C ALA A 167 -9.58 10.91 -3.12
N GLY A 168 -8.88 9.80 -3.35
CA GLY A 168 -8.34 8.96 -2.28
C GLY A 168 -6.90 8.57 -2.54
N PHE A 169 -6.22 8.23 -1.44
CA PHE A 169 -4.85 7.70 -1.44
C PHE A 169 -4.84 6.23 -1.02
N SER A 170 -4.06 5.44 -1.74
CA SER A 170 -3.81 4.05 -1.42
C SER A 170 -2.40 3.63 -1.81
N LEU A 171 -1.78 2.78 -0.99
CA LEU A 171 -0.52 2.13 -1.31
C LEU A 171 -0.78 0.81 -2.04
N GLU A 172 -0.17 0.63 -3.20
CA GLU A 172 -0.18 -0.62 -3.95
C GLU A 172 1.25 -1.18 -4.01
N ALA A 173 1.44 -2.49 -3.84
CA ALA A 173 2.76 -3.11 -3.84
C ALA A 173 2.78 -4.43 -4.61
N CYS A 174 3.87 -4.67 -5.34
CA CYS A 174 4.12 -5.85 -6.16
C CYS A 174 5.23 -6.73 -5.57
N ASN A 175 5.17 -8.03 -5.82
CA ASN A 175 6.11 -9.02 -5.25
C ASN A 175 6.18 -8.97 -3.72
N VAL A 176 5.02 -8.88 -3.05
CA VAL A 176 4.93 -8.82 -1.58
C VAL A 176 4.42 -10.15 -1.01
N ALA A 177 4.73 -10.46 0.24
CA ALA A 177 4.09 -11.62 0.86
C ALA A 177 2.61 -11.29 1.15
N PRO A 178 1.68 -12.26 1.03
CA PRO A 178 0.25 -12.04 1.27
C PRO A 178 -0.05 -11.98 2.78
N VAL A 179 0.64 -11.10 3.50
CA VAL A 179 0.53 -10.92 4.95
C VAL A 179 0.49 -9.45 5.34
N ALA A 180 -0.32 -9.15 6.33
CA ALA A 180 -0.39 -7.84 6.96
C ALA A 180 -0.19 -7.99 8.46
N MET A 181 0.47 -7.00 9.08
CA MET A 181 0.67 -6.96 10.51
C MET A 181 0.06 -5.71 11.14
N CYS A 182 -0.45 -5.89 12.34
CA CYS A 182 -0.83 -4.77 13.18
C CYS A 182 0.41 -4.03 13.69
N LEU A 183 0.51 -2.73 13.40
CA LEU A 183 1.66 -1.94 13.78
C LEU A 183 1.78 -1.82 15.32
N PRO A 184 3.01 -1.77 15.87
CA PRO A 184 3.25 -1.60 17.31
C PRO A 184 2.69 -0.29 17.88
N SER A 185 2.63 0.76 17.06
CA SER A 185 2.17 2.09 17.41
C SER A 185 1.50 2.77 16.21
N VAL A 186 0.65 3.76 16.47
CA VAL A 186 -0.06 4.56 15.45
C VAL A 186 0.87 5.40 14.57
N ASP A 187 2.02 5.84 15.09
CA ASP A 187 3.06 6.57 14.36
C ASP A 187 4.30 5.68 14.11
N PHE A 188 4.09 4.39 13.88
CA PHE A 188 5.20 3.49 13.59
C PHE A 188 5.82 3.87 12.24
N ASP A 189 7.13 4.11 12.22
CA ASP A 189 7.91 4.41 11.02
C ASP A 189 8.97 3.32 10.81
N ALA A 190 8.91 2.61 9.69
CA ALA A 190 9.87 1.55 9.40
C ALA A 190 11.30 2.09 9.22
N ALA A 191 11.48 3.31 8.70
CA ALA A 191 12.79 3.90 8.44
C ALA A 191 13.59 4.09 9.75
N SER A 192 12.93 4.56 10.79
CA SER A 192 13.51 4.76 12.13
C SER A 192 13.69 3.47 12.94
N ASN A 193 13.28 2.32 12.39
CA ASN A 193 13.25 1.03 13.08
C ASN A 193 14.04 -0.08 12.38
N ILE A 194 14.82 0.25 11.33
CA ILE A 194 15.75 -0.68 10.69
C ILE A 194 16.74 -1.25 11.73
N GLY A 195 16.96 -2.57 11.69
CA GLY A 195 17.83 -3.31 12.62
C GLY A 195 17.18 -3.65 13.96
N LYS A 196 15.96 -3.20 14.23
CA LYS A 196 15.21 -3.57 15.44
C LYS A 196 14.42 -4.84 15.22
N THR A 197 14.31 -5.65 16.27
CA THR A 197 13.51 -6.86 16.25
C THR A 197 12.03 -6.53 16.46
N LEU A 198 11.17 -7.27 15.79
CA LEU A 198 9.73 -7.29 15.99
C LEU A 198 9.25 -8.72 16.23
N GLU A 199 8.50 -8.91 17.31
CA GLU A 199 7.83 -10.16 17.65
C GLU A 199 6.42 -10.19 17.03
N LEU A 200 6.25 -11.07 16.06
CA LEU A 200 4.99 -11.28 15.34
C LEU A 200 4.18 -12.41 15.95
N LYS A 201 2.93 -12.13 16.32
CA LYS A 201 1.98 -13.11 16.84
C LYS A 201 1.13 -13.68 15.71
N LEU A 202 1.24 -14.99 15.50
CA LEU A 202 0.59 -15.72 14.41
C LEU A 202 -0.70 -16.42 14.88
N ASP A 203 -0.75 -16.87 16.13
CA ASP A 203 -1.85 -17.67 16.68
C ASP A 203 -2.65 -16.91 17.75
N VAL A 204 -3.55 -16.02 17.33
CA VAL A 204 -4.49 -15.38 18.25
C VAL A 204 -5.93 -15.44 17.73
N ASN A 205 -6.78 -16.17 18.46
CA ASN A 205 -8.23 -16.26 18.22
C ASN A 205 -8.93 -15.05 18.85
N LEU A 206 -8.66 -13.87 18.33
CA LEU A 206 -9.29 -12.63 18.79
C LEU A 206 -10.14 -12.03 17.69
N SER A 207 -11.30 -11.48 18.07
CA SER A 207 -12.20 -10.72 17.19
C SER A 207 -11.60 -9.38 16.75
N GLN A 208 -10.49 -8.96 17.35
CA GLN A 208 -9.77 -7.72 17.05
C GLN A 208 -8.29 -8.01 16.89
N LEU A 209 -7.64 -7.26 15.99
CA LEU A 209 -6.20 -7.31 15.80
C LEU A 209 -5.48 -6.63 16.97
N ILE A 210 -4.42 -7.25 17.47
CA ILE A 210 -3.56 -6.66 18.51
C ILE A 210 -2.20 -6.26 17.92
N PRO A 211 -1.50 -5.27 18.51
CA PRO A 211 -0.15 -4.90 18.07
C PRO A 211 0.80 -6.10 17.94
N GLY A 212 1.52 -6.16 16.82
CA GLY A 212 2.40 -7.28 16.47
C GLY A 212 1.68 -8.51 15.92
N GLN A 213 0.35 -8.53 15.79
CA GLN A 213 -0.34 -9.66 15.18
C GLN A 213 -0.14 -9.68 13.66
N LEU A 214 0.37 -10.79 13.12
CA LEU A 214 0.48 -11.04 11.69
C LEU A 214 -0.70 -11.91 11.21
N ARG A 215 -1.27 -11.56 10.06
CA ARG A 215 -2.39 -12.25 9.43
C ARG A 215 -2.16 -12.41 7.94
N ALA A 216 -2.67 -13.50 7.37
CA ALA A 216 -2.72 -13.64 5.92
C ALA A 216 -3.77 -12.68 5.32
N VAL A 217 -3.50 -12.23 4.10
CA VAL A 217 -4.36 -11.36 3.30
C VAL A 217 -4.77 -12.11 2.04
N HIS A 218 -6.00 -11.89 1.56
CA HIS A 218 -6.40 -12.44 0.27
C HIS A 218 -5.65 -11.75 -0.86
N THR A 219 -5.01 -12.53 -1.72
CA THR A 219 -4.57 -12.08 -3.05
C THR A 219 -5.64 -12.47 -4.04
N LEU A 220 -6.27 -11.50 -4.71
CA LEU A 220 -7.32 -11.79 -5.71
C LEU A 220 -6.76 -12.76 -6.76
N THR A 221 -7.42 -13.90 -6.91
CA THR A 221 -7.00 -15.01 -7.79
C THR A 221 -7.01 -14.67 -9.27
N ASP A 222 -7.80 -13.67 -9.66
CA ASP A 222 -8.14 -13.40 -11.06
C ASP A 222 -7.04 -12.59 -11.79
N SER A 223 -6.00 -12.16 -11.07
CA SER A 223 -4.89 -11.36 -11.60
C SER A 223 -3.53 -12.09 -11.50
N LEU A 224 -3.52 -13.37 -11.09
CA LEU A 224 -2.30 -14.19 -10.99
C LEU A 224 -1.86 -14.73 -12.36
N ASP A 225 -1.57 -13.82 -13.29
CA ASP A 225 -0.93 -14.19 -14.56
C ASP A 225 0.51 -14.66 -14.28
N GLY A 226 0.83 -15.90 -14.66
CA GLY A 226 2.20 -16.45 -14.58
C GLY A 226 2.47 -17.46 -13.47
N LEU A 227 1.55 -17.67 -12.52
CA LEU A 227 1.80 -18.47 -11.33
C LEU A 227 1.68 -19.99 -11.54
N GLU A 228 2.57 -20.62 -12.31
CA GLU A 228 2.54 -22.07 -12.58
C GLU A 228 2.69 -22.92 -11.30
N ILE A 229 3.39 -22.40 -10.28
CA ILE A 229 3.79 -23.15 -9.08
C ILE A 229 2.61 -23.43 -8.12
N CYS A 230 1.70 -22.48 -7.96
CA CYS A 230 0.52 -22.61 -7.08
C CYS A 230 -0.81 -22.61 -7.87
N ALA A 231 -0.75 -22.80 -9.19
CA ALA A 231 -1.92 -22.86 -10.07
C ALA A 231 -2.95 -23.90 -9.59
N GLY A 232 -4.23 -23.53 -9.64
CA GLY A 232 -5.35 -24.41 -9.27
C GLY A 232 -5.58 -24.57 -7.76
N LEU A 233 -4.78 -23.92 -6.91
CA LEU A 233 -5.05 -23.84 -5.48
C LEU A 233 -5.98 -22.66 -5.18
N LEU A 234 -6.84 -22.82 -4.17
CA LEU A 234 -7.76 -21.79 -3.70
C LEU A 234 -7.74 -21.70 -2.17
N GLY A 235 -8.17 -20.56 -1.64
CA GLY A 235 -8.31 -20.31 -0.20
C GLY A 235 -7.00 -20.57 0.56
N ARG A 236 -7.08 -21.29 1.68
CA ARG A 236 -5.92 -21.55 2.57
C ARG A 236 -4.74 -22.25 1.90
N ASN A 237 -5.00 -23.11 0.92
CA ASN A 237 -3.95 -23.83 0.21
C ASN A 237 -3.15 -22.90 -0.71
N LEU A 238 -3.83 -21.95 -1.35
CA LEU A 238 -3.18 -20.94 -2.20
C LEU A 238 -2.30 -20.02 -1.34
N ALA A 239 -2.85 -19.48 -0.26
CA ALA A 239 -2.12 -18.59 0.62
C ALA A 239 -0.90 -19.27 1.28
N ALA A 240 -1.05 -20.52 1.73
CA ALA A 240 0.07 -21.30 2.26
C ALA A 240 1.13 -21.59 1.18
N CYS A 241 0.73 -21.86 -0.06
CA CYS A 241 1.64 -22.09 -1.19
C CYS A 241 2.43 -20.83 -1.55
N LEU A 242 1.75 -19.69 -1.69
CA LEU A 242 2.33 -18.38 -1.99
C LEU A 242 3.33 -17.93 -0.92
N LEU A 243 3.03 -18.18 0.35
CA LEU A 243 3.94 -17.83 1.44
C LEU A 243 5.13 -18.78 1.56
N ALA A 244 4.93 -20.06 1.19
CA ALA A 244 5.97 -21.08 1.23
C ALA A 244 6.92 -21.04 0.03
N SER A 245 6.50 -20.50 -1.11
CA SER A 245 7.32 -20.44 -2.33
C SER A 245 8.59 -19.62 -2.12
N ARG A 246 9.61 -19.89 -2.95
CA ARG A 246 10.87 -19.11 -2.96
C ARG A 246 10.70 -17.70 -3.50
N GLN A 247 9.88 -17.54 -4.55
CA GLN A 247 9.57 -16.27 -5.18
C GLN A 247 8.09 -15.95 -4.90
N PRO A 248 7.81 -14.88 -4.16
CA PRO A 248 6.45 -14.37 -4.06
C PRO A 248 6.14 -13.65 -5.38
N GLU A 249 5.60 -14.38 -6.35
CA GLU A 249 4.93 -13.75 -7.48
C GLU A 249 3.52 -13.38 -7.01
N THR A 250 3.32 -12.11 -6.63
CA THR A 250 1.98 -11.59 -6.44
C THR A 250 1.57 -10.82 -7.67
N ALA A 251 0.40 -11.18 -8.20
CA ALA A 251 -0.35 -10.47 -9.22
C ALA A 251 -0.30 -8.96 -9.03
N CYS A 252 0.29 -8.24 -9.98
CA CYS A 252 0.11 -6.81 -10.12
C CYS A 252 -0.55 -6.50 -11.45
N ALA A 253 -1.88 -6.44 -11.42
CA ALA A 253 -2.65 -5.66 -12.37
C ALA A 253 -3.96 -5.22 -11.71
N GLY A 254 -3.99 -3.94 -11.30
CA GLY A 254 -5.20 -3.11 -11.28
C GLY A 254 -6.18 -3.33 -10.13
N GLY A 255 -5.92 -2.62 -9.02
CA GLY A 255 -6.97 -1.91 -8.29
C GLY A 255 -7.70 -2.66 -7.19
N GLY A 256 -7.52 -2.15 -5.97
CA GLY A 256 -8.37 -2.47 -4.82
C GLY A 256 -7.55 -3.09 -3.70
N GLY A 257 -7.50 -2.40 -2.56
CA GLY A 257 -6.60 -2.69 -1.45
C GLY A 257 -6.66 -4.10 -0.89
N LEU A 258 -5.73 -4.36 0.02
CA LEU A 258 -5.56 -5.64 0.73
C LEU A 258 -6.84 -6.08 1.44
N HIS A 259 -7.54 -7.08 0.90
CA HIS A 259 -8.67 -7.66 1.61
C HIS A 259 -8.17 -8.63 2.69
N LEU A 260 -8.23 -8.20 3.96
CA LEU A 260 -8.03 -9.10 5.09
C LEU A 260 -9.15 -10.14 5.08
N THR A 261 -8.81 -11.40 4.77
CA THR A 261 -9.72 -12.53 4.99
C THR A 261 -9.06 -13.58 5.86
N ALA A 262 -9.87 -14.28 6.65
CA ALA A 262 -9.45 -15.19 7.71
C ALA A 262 -9.36 -16.65 7.26
N ASP A 263 -8.86 -16.94 6.06
CA ASP A 263 -8.89 -18.32 5.57
C ASP A 263 -7.71 -19.19 6.03
N VAL A 264 -6.63 -18.58 6.54
CA VAL A 264 -5.42 -19.29 7.03
C VAL A 264 -5.34 -19.17 8.55
N SER A 265 -5.28 -20.31 9.26
CA SER A 265 -5.05 -20.28 10.71
C SER A 265 -3.61 -19.88 11.03
N GLY A 266 -3.37 -19.39 12.25
CA GLY A 266 -2.01 -19.08 12.71
C GLY A 266 -1.02 -20.23 12.55
N THR A 267 -1.49 -21.47 12.74
CA THR A 267 -0.72 -22.69 12.53
C THR A 267 -0.33 -22.91 11.07
N ASP A 268 -1.26 -22.69 10.14
CA ASP A 268 -1.01 -22.84 8.71
C ASP A 268 -0.02 -21.77 8.22
N LEU A 269 -0.12 -20.55 8.77
CA LEU A 269 0.80 -19.45 8.52
C LEU A 269 2.21 -19.76 9.04
N MET A 270 2.32 -20.26 10.28
CA MET A 270 3.58 -20.74 10.85
C MET A 270 4.23 -21.82 9.97
N ASP A 271 3.46 -22.85 9.59
CA ASP A 271 3.97 -23.95 8.78
C ASP A 271 4.49 -23.47 7.42
N ALA A 272 3.78 -22.54 6.77
CA ALA A 272 4.21 -21.97 5.50
C ALA A 272 5.50 -21.13 5.63
N ILE A 273 5.61 -20.29 6.66
CA ILE A 273 6.85 -19.50 6.91
C ILE A 273 8.02 -20.44 7.22
N ASN A 274 7.77 -21.48 8.00
CA ASN A 274 8.75 -22.48 8.45
C ASN A 274 9.38 -23.30 7.32
N THR A 275 8.82 -23.28 6.11
CA THR A 275 9.47 -23.85 4.91
C THR A 275 10.81 -23.19 4.60
N ARG A 276 10.98 -21.89 4.93
CA ARG A 276 12.26 -21.17 4.85
C ARG A 276 13.36 -21.83 5.68
N PHE A 277 12.95 -22.54 6.74
CA PHE A 277 13.80 -23.25 7.69
C PHE A 277 13.74 -24.78 7.51
N GLY A 278 13.28 -25.27 6.34
CA GLY A 278 13.27 -26.70 6.02
C GLY A 278 12.25 -27.51 6.82
N LYS A 279 11.37 -26.86 7.58
CA LYS A 279 10.32 -27.48 8.37
C LYS A 279 9.04 -27.55 7.53
N PHE A 280 8.77 -28.70 6.93
CA PHE A 280 7.55 -28.97 6.15
C PHE A 280 6.52 -29.74 6.98
N ARG A 281 5.46 -29.06 7.41
CA ARG A 281 4.34 -29.58 8.23
C ARG A 281 3.00 -29.12 7.67
N GLY A 282 1.89 -29.65 8.20
CA GLY A 282 0.54 -29.22 7.83
C GLY A 282 0.28 -29.20 6.32
N LEU A 283 -0.29 -28.09 5.83
CA LEU A 283 -0.64 -27.87 4.43
C LEU A 283 0.57 -27.91 3.47
N VAL A 284 1.75 -27.56 3.96
CA VAL A 284 2.97 -27.47 3.14
C VAL A 284 3.82 -28.74 3.20
N SER A 285 3.36 -29.79 3.89
CA SER A 285 4.06 -31.08 3.99
C SER A 285 4.34 -31.72 2.63
N GLY A 286 3.43 -31.55 1.66
CA GLY A 286 3.54 -32.04 0.29
C GLY A 286 4.53 -31.26 -0.59
N TYR A 287 5.10 -30.16 -0.09
CA TYR A 287 6.13 -29.38 -0.79
C TYR A 287 7.56 -29.80 -0.44
N ARG A 288 7.71 -30.77 0.47
CA ARG A 288 9.01 -31.37 0.79
C ARG A 288 9.70 -31.89 -0.47
N ASN A 289 11.00 -31.65 -0.58
CA ASN A 289 11.86 -32.04 -1.70
C ASN A 289 11.55 -31.37 -3.04
N LYS A 290 10.62 -30.41 -3.09
CA LYS A 290 10.38 -29.61 -4.28
C LYS A 290 11.35 -28.41 -4.31
N PRO A 291 12.14 -28.22 -5.38
CA PRO A 291 13.05 -27.10 -5.47
C PRO A 291 12.37 -25.75 -5.25
N GLN A 292 11.13 -25.56 -5.73
CA GLN A 292 10.43 -24.26 -5.61
C GLN A 292 10.13 -23.82 -4.16
N PHE A 293 10.30 -24.70 -3.17
CA PHE A 293 9.93 -24.48 -1.77
C PHE A 293 11.09 -24.70 -0.80
N SER A 294 12.33 -24.81 -1.29
CA SER A 294 13.44 -25.17 -0.40
C SER A 294 13.71 -24.17 0.72
N ALA A 295 14.44 -24.64 1.71
CA ALA A 295 14.99 -23.84 2.79
C ALA A 295 16.07 -22.85 2.30
N ALA A 296 16.39 -21.88 3.16
CA ALA A 296 17.48 -20.93 3.00
C ALA A 296 18.87 -21.60 3.07
N PRO A 297 19.93 -20.96 2.53
CA PRO A 297 21.26 -21.57 2.38
C PRO A 297 21.89 -22.13 3.67
N ASN A 298 21.76 -21.49 4.83
CA ASN A 298 22.34 -21.93 6.11
C ASN A 298 21.48 -22.92 6.92
N VAL A 299 20.39 -23.45 6.37
CA VAL A 299 19.49 -24.31 7.13
C VAL A 299 19.92 -25.76 7.03
N LEU A 300 20.62 -26.23 8.07
CA LEU A 300 20.97 -27.64 8.24
C LEU A 300 19.81 -28.42 8.88
N THR A 301 18.89 -28.93 8.04
CA THR A 301 17.67 -29.61 8.53
C THR A 301 17.93 -30.98 9.15
N GLY A 302 19.07 -31.61 8.85
CA GLY A 302 19.40 -32.95 9.31
C GLY A 302 20.30 -33.72 8.32
N LEU A 303 20.84 -34.86 8.78
CA LEU A 303 21.56 -35.82 7.94
C LEU A 303 20.67 -37.02 7.60
N LEU A 304 20.74 -37.50 6.37
CA LEU A 304 20.12 -38.75 5.97
C LEU A 304 20.94 -39.90 6.56
N SER A 305 20.27 -40.74 7.35
CA SER A 305 20.83 -42.04 7.74
C SER A 305 21.03 -42.94 6.53
N ALA A 306 21.83 -44.00 6.67
CA ALA A 306 21.98 -45.06 5.66
C ALA A 306 20.64 -45.74 5.29
N ALA A 307 19.60 -45.60 6.13
CA ALA A 307 18.24 -46.09 5.87
C ALA A 307 17.34 -45.05 5.18
N GLY A 308 17.86 -43.87 4.80
CA GLY A 308 17.09 -42.78 4.19
C GLY A 308 16.21 -42.00 5.16
N LEU A 309 16.27 -42.29 6.46
CA LEU A 309 15.59 -41.51 7.50
C LEU A 309 16.34 -40.20 7.75
N CYS A 310 15.61 -39.08 7.76
CA CYS A 310 16.17 -37.79 8.14
C CYS A 310 16.38 -37.72 9.66
N LEU A 311 17.63 -37.57 10.09
CA LEU A 311 18.01 -37.39 11.48
C LEU A 311 18.33 -35.91 11.72
N PRO A 312 17.57 -35.20 12.58
CA PRO A 312 17.84 -33.80 12.88
C PRO A 312 19.23 -33.67 13.52
N ILE A 313 20.06 -32.75 13.00
CA ILE A 313 21.45 -32.57 13.45
C ILE A 313 21.52 -32.16 14.93
N GLY A 314 20.55 -31.37 15.41
CA GLY A 314 20.47 -30.96 16.82
C GLY A 314 20.35 -32.12 17.82
N ASP A 315 19.71 -33.24 17.43
CA ASP A 315 19.64 -34.46 18.26
C ASP A 315 20.91 -35.32 18.13
N LEU A 316 21.61 -35.27 16.99
CA LEU A 316 22.82 -36.05 16.74
C LEU A 316 24.05 -35.48 17.42
N LEU A 317 24.11 -34.16 17.55
CA LEU A 317 25.23 -33.42 18.14
C LEU A 317 24.93 -32.91 19.55
N ASN A 318 23.73 -33.18 20.08
CA ASN A 318 23.30 -32.73 21.40
C ASN A 318 23.29 -31.18 21.53
N LEU A 319 23.09 -30.48 20.42
CA LEU A 319 23.04 -29.01 20.33
C LEU A 319 21.61 -28.46 20.55
N GLY A 320 20.61 -29.33 20.62
CA GLY A 320 19.22 -28.92 20.84
C GLY A 320 18.58 -28.26 19.61
N ASN A 321 17.38 -27.70 19.78
CA ASN A 321 16.62 -27.01 18.71
C ASN A 321 16.98 -25.52 18.57
N ALA A 322 18.00 -25.04 19.29
CA ALA A 322 18.38 -23.62 19.37
C ALA A 322 19.21 -23.11 18.16
N ASP A 323 19.67 -24.02 17.29
CA ASP A 323 20.71 -23.80 16.27
C ASP A 323 20.26 -23.14 14.94
N ILE A 324 19.00 -22.73 14.78
CA ILE A 324 18.49 -22.32 13.45
C ILE A 324 18.21 -20.80 13.37
N GLY A 325 18.21 -20.12 14.52
CA GLY A 325 17.77 -18.73 14.64
C GLY A 325 18.86 -17.77 15.10
N LEU A 326 18.87 -16.56 14.55
CA LEU A 326 19.64 -15.45 15.09
C LEU A 326 18.93 -14.85 16.33
N PRO A 327 19.68 -14.32 17.31
CA PRO A 327 19.11 -13.79 18.54
C PRO A 327 18.26 -12.54 18.29
N THR A 328 17.19 -12.41 19.07
CA THR A 328 16.35 -11.19 19.14
C THR A 328 17.07 -10.06 19.89
N ASP A 329 16.44 -8.88 19.98
CA ASP A 329 16.99 -7.79 20.79
C ASP A 329 17.09 -8.23 22.25
N ASP A 330 18.17 -7.87 22.94
CA ASP A 330 18.47 -8.30 24.31
C ASP A 330 17.31 -7.95 25.26
N CYS A 331 16.64 -6.82 24.99
CA CYS A 331 15.46 -6.41 25.75
C CYS A 331 14.23 -7.29 25.48
N LEU A 332 14.05 -7.86 24.29
CA LEU A 332 12.98 -8.83 24.03
C LEU A 332 13.32 -10.16 24.70
N ALA A 333 14.56 -10.62 24.59
CA ALA A 333 15.01 -11.86 25.22
C ALA A 333 14.87 -11.85 26.76
N THR A 334 15.05 -10.68 27.38
CA THR A 334 14.92 -10.50 28.84
C THR A 334 13.51 -10.06 29.29
N GLY A 335 12.59 -9.82 28.36
CA GLY A 335 11.25 -9.30 28.66
C GLY A 335 11.21 -7.82 29.08
N GLY A 336 12.28 -7.06 28.83
CA GLY A 336 12.35 -5.61 29.02
C GLY A 336 11.69 -4.80 27.89
N CYS A 337 11.43 -5.41 26.74
CA CYS A 337 10.68 -4.85 25.62
C CYS A 337 9.33 -5.57 25.43
N SER A 338 8.40 -4.90 24.75
CA SER A 338 7.08 -5.46 24.44
C SER A 338 7.11 -6.27 23.14
N VAL A 339 6.38 -5.85 22.10
CA VAL A 339 6.40 -6.52 20.78
C VAL A 339 7.57 -6.06 19.91
N GLN A 340 8.17 -4.91 20.20
CA GLN A 340 9.25 -4.33 19.43
C GLN A 340 10.46 -4.11 20.33
N GLY A 341 11.64 -4.49 19.83
CA GLY A 341 12.90 -4.26 20.49
C GLY A 341 13.55 -2.92 20.14
N ASN A 342 14.79 -2.74 20.61
CA ASN A 342 15.54 -1.49 20.54
C ASN A 342 16.75 -1.53 19.59
N GLY A 343 17.00 -2.67 18.92
CA GLY A 343 18.15 -2.89 18.04
C GLY A 343 19.45 -3.28 18.77
N VAL A 344 19.43 -3.41 20.09
CA VAL A 344 20.58 -3.81 20.93
C VAL A 344 20.54 -5.33 21.08
N TRP A 345 21.64 -6.01 20.75
CA TRP A 345 21.69 -7.48 20.67
C TRP A 345 23.06 -8.07 21.00
N GLU A 346 23.93 -7.30 21.64
CA GLU A 346 25.31 -7.65 21.93
C GLU A 346 25.43 -8.85 22.87
N ALA A 347 24.53 -8.99 23.85
CA ALA A 347 24.52 -10.16 24.72
C ALA A 347 24.09 -11.41 23.95
N GLY A 348 23.02 -11.30 23.15
CA GLY A 348 22.58 -12.36 22.24
C GLY A 348 23.65 -12.76 21.22
N ARG A 349 24.34 -11.77 20.63
CA ARG A 349 25.45 -11.96 19.68
C ARG A 349 26.60 -12.72 20.31
N THR A 350 27.03 -12.30 21.49
CA THR A 350 28.11 -12.96 22.24
C THR A 350 27.76 -14.41 22.50
N ALA A 351 26.53 -14.69 22.96
CA ALA A 351 26.07 -16.07 23.19
C ALA A 351 26.00 -16.89 21.89
N TYR A 352 25.58 -16.28 20.79
CA TYR A 352 25.53 -16.94 19.48
C TYR A 352 26.94 -17.27 18.97
N VAL A 353 27.89 -16.34 19.08
CA VAL A 353 29.29 -16.52 18.68
C VAL A 353 29.99 -17.57 19.56
N GLU A 354 29.74 -17.56 20.87
CA GLU A 354 30.24 -18.60 21.79
C GLU A 354 29.75 -20.00 21.36
N ALA A 355 28.48 -20.10 20.96
CA ALA A 355 27.87 -21.38 20.59
C ALA A 355 28.29 -21.90 19.20
N HIS A 356 28.56 -21.02 18.23
CA HIS A 356 28.75 -21.41 16.82
C HIS A 356 30.18 -21.20 16.30
N TYR A 357 30.97 -20.35 16.97
CA TYR A 357 32.31 -19.94 16.55
C TYR A 357 33.36 -20.09 17.68
N ASP A 358 33.06 -20.85 18.73
CA ASP A 358 33.94 -21.06 19.90
C ASP A 358 34.44 -19.74 20.54
N GLY A 359 33.63 -18.68 20.43
CA GLY A 359 33.93 -17.35 21.00
C GLY A 359 34.71 -16.40 20.06
N ASP A 360 35.14 -16.87 18.88
CA ASP A 360 35.83 -16.03 17.90
C ASP A 360 34.83 -15.28 17.02
N GLU A 361 34.72 -13.95 17.19
CA GLU A 361 33.81 -13.09 16.42
C GLU A 361 34.19 -13.02 14.94
N PRO A 362 33.40 -13.62 14.02
CA PRO A 362 33.78 -13.73 12.61
C PRO A 362 33.47 -12.46 11.79
N HIS A 363 32.48 -11.65 12.22
CA HIS A 363 31.91 -10.58 11.40
C HIS A 363 31.69 -9.28 12.20
N PRO A 364 32.74 -8.70 12.81
CA PRO A 364 32.60 -7.57 13.73
C PRO A 364 31.98 -6.30 13.11
N GLU A 365 32.04 -6.16 11.79
CA GLU A 365 31.49 -5.00 11.06
C GLU A 365 29.97 -5.07 10.86
N ALA A 366 29.36 -6.27 10.93
CA ALA A 366 27.92 -6.43 10.80
C ALA A 366 27.19 -5.77 11.97
N ARG A 367 26.25 -4.88 11.66
CA ARG A 367 25.46 -4.12 12.64
C ARG A 367 24.09 -4.74 12.84
N THR A 368 23.46 -5.21 11.76
CA THR A 368 22.16 -5.88 11.78
C THR A 368 22.30 -7.41 11.74
N ARG A 369 21.26 -8.16 12.12
CA ARG A 369 21.27 -9.63 11.97
C ARG A 369 21.28 -10.04 10.52
N PHE A 370 20.59 -9.29 9.66
CA PHE A 370 20.59 -9.57 8.24
C PHE A 370 21.99 -9.40 7.62
N GLU A 371 22.72 -8.33 7.97
CA GLU A 371 24.13 -8.16 7.56
C GLU A 371 25.02 -9.29 8.10
N PHE A 372 24.82 -9.69 9.36
CA PHE A 372 25.57 -10.79 9.96
C PHE A 372 25.32 -12.09 9.20
N TYR A 373 24.05 -12.42 8.92
CA TYR A 373 23.66 -13.57 8.12
C TYR A 373 24.23 -13.52 6.69
N GLN A 374 24.22 -12.36 6.03
CA GLN A 374 24.84 -12.21 4.71
C GLN A 374 26.33 -12.55 4.76
N ALA A 375 27.06 -12.00 5.74
CA ALA A 375 28.47 -12.28 5.91
C ALA A 375 28.76 -13.76 6.22
N GLU A 376 27.91 -14.41 7.03
CA GLU A 376 28.02 -15.85 7.30
C GLU A 376 27.87 -16.69 6.00
N ILE A 377 26.90 -16.37 5.15
CA ILE A 377 26.68 -17.09 3.89
C ILE A 377 27.83 -16.84 2.91
N GLU A 378 28.29 -15.61 2.77
CA GLU A 378 29.40 -15.27 1.88
C GLU A 378 30.68 -16.01 2.28
N ALA A 379 31.01 -16.03 3.58
CA ALA A 379 32.15 -16.78 4.10
C ALA A 379 32.01 -18.30 3.87
N ALA A 380 30.80 -18.86 4.00
CA ALA A 380 30.54 -20.27 3.73
C ALA A 380 30.76 -20.63 2.24
N VAL A 381 30.34 -19.76 1.31
CA VAL A 381 30.53 -19.95 -0.13
C VAL A 381 32.01 -19.88 -0.52
N GLU A 382 32.78 -18.96 0.07
CA GLU A 382 34.23 -18.88 -0.17
C GLU A 382 34.96 -20.15 0.27
N ALA A 383 34.55 -20.74 1.39
CA ALA A 383 35.15 -21.97 1.90
C ALA A 383 34.81 -23.22 1.04
N GLU A 384 33.65 -23.27 0.39
CA GLU A 384 33.32 -24.35 -0.57
C GLU A 384 34.25 -24.37 -1.80
N SER A 385 34.92 -23.25 -2.12
CA SER A 385 35.87 -23.17 -3.24
C SER A 385 37.25 -23.78 -2.94
N ASN A 386 37.51 -24.22 -1.70
CA ASN A 386 38.76 -24.82 -1.26
C ASN A 386 38.49 -26.21 -0.63
N PRO A 387 38.73 -27.34 -1.32
CA PRO A 387 38.28 -28.67 -0.90
C PRO A 387 39.12 -29.31 0.22
N LEU A 388 39.65 -28.50 1.14
CA LEU A 388 40.39 -28.97 2.31
C LEU A 388 39.93 -28.19 3.54
N THR A 389 39.03 -28.83 4.29
CA THR A 389 38.82 -28.65 5.74
C THR A 389 38.53 -27.21 6.20
N GLY A 390 37.25 -26.82 6.25
CA GLY A 390 36.83 -25.71 7.13
C GLY A 390 35.72 -24.82 6.58
N ALA A 391 34.47 -25.24 6.79
CA ALA A 391 33.30 -24.32 6.90
C ALA A 391 32.07 -25.02 7.48
N VAL A 392 32.14 -26.33 7.68
CA VAL A 392 31.33 -27.05 8.69
C VAL A 392 32.24 -27.57 9.83
N GLY A 393 33.40 -26.92 9.99
CA GLY A 393 34.58 -27.38 10.72
C GLY A 393 34.54 -27.27 12.24
N GLY A 394 33.43 -26.83 12.83
CA GLY A 394 33.16 -26.96 14.27
C GLY A 394 31.96 -27.88 14.52
N LEU A 395 30.89 -27.73 13.72
CA LEU A 395 29.62 -28.43 13.96
C LEU A 395 29.69 -29.94 13.67
N LEU A 396 30.42 -30.39 12.64
CA LEU A 396 30.39 -31.80 12.22
C LEU A 396 31.58 -32.66 12.68
N GLY A 397 32.42 -32.19 13.61
CA GLY A 397 33.38 -33.06 14.30
C GLY A 397 34.22 -34.01 13.42
N GLY A 398 34.64 -33.58 12.22
CA GLY A 398 35.51 -34.38 11.36
C GLY A 398 34.86 -35.56 10.62
N VAL A 399 33.62 -35.41 10.11
CA VAL A 399 33.05 -36.40 9.17
C VAL A 399 33.81 -36.38 7.82
N ILE A 400 34.41 -37.52 7.48
CA ILE A 400 35.08 -37.78 6.20
C ILE A 400 34.05 -38.26 5.17
N GLY A 401 33.77 -37.43 4.16
CA GLY A 401 32.83 -37.69 3.04
C GLY A 401 31.65 -36.72 3.03
N GLU A 402 31.14 -36.35 1.85
CA GLU A 402 29.97 -35.46 1.71
C GLU A 402 28.73 -36.11 2.33
N PRO A 403 28.19 -35.59 3.45
CA PRO A 403 27.06 -36.20 4.10
C PRO A 403 25.76 -35.85 3.34
N ALA A 404 24.92 -36.85 3.07
CA ALA A 404 23.66 -36.63 2.38
C ALA A 404 22.69 -35.87 3.31
N MET A 405 22.36 -34.63 2.96
CA MET A 405 21.47 -33.79 3.77
C MET A 405 19.99 -34.16 3.58
N CYS A 406 19.20 -34.00 4.64
CA CYS A 406 17.75 -34.22 4.61
C CYS A 406 17.01 -33.32 3.62
N ALA A 407 17.55 -32.12 3.37
CA ALA A 407 17.10 -31.20 2.36
C ALA A 407 18.24 -31.07 1.33
N PRO A 408 18.31 -31.95 0.31
CA PRO A 408 19.46 -32.03 -0.59
C PRO A 408 19.58 -30.85 -1.57
N GLN A 409 18.77 -29.80 -1.41
CA GLN A 409 18.65 -28.67 -2.33
C GLN A 409 18.47 -27.35 -1.56
N PRO A 410 19.43 -26.94 -0.70
CA PRO A 410 19.39 -25.62 -0.08
C PRO A 410 19.31 -24.54 -1.18
N ASN A 411 18.53 -23.49 -0.95
CA ASN A 411 18.51 -22.36 -1.86
C ASN A 411 19.88 -21.68 -1.86
N LYS A 412 20.32 -21.13 -3.00
CA LYS A 412 21.51 -20.27 -3.07
C LYS A 412 21.17 -18.81 -2.82
N ASP A 413 19.90 -18.46 -2.91
CA ASP A 413 19.44 -17.10 -2.70
C ASP A 413 19.38 -16.76 -1.21
N ILE A 414 20.24 -15.83 -0.81
CA ILE A 414 20.34 -15.27 0.53
C ILE A 414 19.02 -14.59 0.94
N LYS A 415 18.28 -14.03 -0.03
CA LYS A 415 17.02 -13.31 0.20
C LYS A 415 15.85 -14.21 0.61
N ARG A 416 16.01 -15.54 0.65
CA ARG A 416 14.94 -16.51 0.97
C ARG A 416 14.23 -16.27 2.31
N ARG A 417 14.95 -15.72 3.30
CA ARG A 417 14.41 -15.41 4.65
C ARG A 417 13.74 -14.04 4.74
N LEU A 418 13.84 -13.22 3.69
CA LEU A 418 13.17 -11.92 3.60
C LEU A 418 11.71 -12.09 3.17
N MET A 419 10.88 -11.15 3.61
CA MET A 419 9.52 -10.96 3.13
C MET A 419 9.12 -9.51 3.30
N VAL A 420 8.23 -9.02 2.42
CA VAL A 420 7.60 -7.71 2.58
C VAL A 420 6.27 -7.88 3.30
N VAL A 421 6.05 -7.06 4.32
CA VAL A 421 4.86 -7.06 5.17
C VAL A 421 4.14 -5.73 5.03
N ALA A 422 2.80 -5.80 4.93
CA ALA A 422 1.96 -4.61 4.99
C ALA A 422 1.69 -4.20 6.45
N GLY A 423 2.01 -2.96 6.81
CA GLY A 423 1.70 -2.39 8.11
C GLY A 423 0.31 -1.75 8.12
N ILE A 424 -0.54 -2.19 9.04
CA ILE A 424 -1.89 -1.66 9.24
C ILE A 424 -2.06 -1.11 10.66
N ASP A 425 -2.78 0.00 10.78
CA ASP A 425 -3.12 0.58 12.07
C ASP A 425 -4.39 -0.05 12.63
N CYS A 426 -4.22 -0.83 13.70
CA CYS A 426 -5.34 -1.41 14.47
C CYS A 426 -5.54 -0.81 15.84
N LEU A 427 -4.90 0.34 16.10
CA LEU A 427 -5.02 1.09 17.35
C LEU A 427 -5.99 2.26 17.20
N SER A 428 -6.03 2.91 16.04
CA SER A 428 -6.92 4.05 15.77
C SER A 428 -8.23 3.68 15.06
N ALA A 429 -8.25 2.54 14.37
CA ALA A 429 -9.42 2.02 13.67
C ALA A 429 -10.07 0.90 14.49
N GLU A 430 -11.39 0.99 14.73
CA GLU A 430 -12.20 -0.13 15.24
C GLU A 430 -12.26 -1.22 14.17
N LEU A 431 -11.20 -2.01 14.08
CA LEU A 431 -11.05 -3.08 13.11
C LEU A 431 -11.72 -4.36 13.62
N ASP A 432 -12.89 -4.65 13.05
CA ASP A 432 -13.47 -5.98 13.15
C ASP A 432 -12.66 -6.93 12.25
N ALA A 433 -12.05 -7.94 12.87
CA ALA A 433 -11.22 -8.93 12.19
C ALA A 433 -11.96 -9.77 11.13
N ALA A 434 -13.29 -9.67 11.05
CA ALA A 434 -14.14 -10.41 10.13
C ALA A 434 -14.68 -9.58 8.93
N VAL A 435 -14.63 -8.24 8.97
CA VAL A 435 -15.38 -7.41 7.99
C VAL A 435 -14.60 -6.20 7.49
N THR A 436 -13.55 -5.74 8.17
CA THR A 436 -12.92 -4.47 7.82
C THR A 436 -11.61 -4.67 7.05
N VAL A 437 -11.47 -3.94 5.94
CA VAL A 437 -10.22 -3.80 5.18
C VAL A 437 -9.49 -2.57 5.72
N PRO A 438 -8.55 -2.72 6.69
CA PRO A 438 -7.72 -1.60 7.09
C PRO A 438 -6.88 -1.14 5.89
N PRO A 439 -6.80 0.17 5.67
CA PRO A 439 -5.84 0.69 4.72
C PRO A 439 -4.41 0.40 5.21
N VAL A 440 -3.53 0.07 4.27
CA VAL A 440 -2.09 -0.05 4.54
C VAL A 440 -1.54 1.35 4.83
N GLN A 441 -0.81 1.48 5.93
CA GLN A 441 -0.08 2.71 6.26
C GLN A 441 1.31 2.74 5.63
N GLN A 442 2.00 1.60 5.58
CA GLN A 442 3.31 1.47 4.93
C GLN A 442 3.64 0.00 4.62
N PHE A 443 4.53 -0.21 3.66
CA PHE A 443 5.17 -1.49 3.41
C PHE A 443 6.61 -1.45 3.93
N PHE A 444 7.09 -2.57 4.46
CA PHE A 444 8.48 -2.69 4.88
C PHE A 444 8.95 -4.13 4.75
N GLU A 445 10.25 -4.28 4.57
CA GLU A 445 10.91 -5.57 4.45
C GLU A 445 11.35 -6.05 5.83
N VAL A 446 11.15 -7.34 6.07
CA VAL A 446 11.59 -8.00 7.29
C VAL A 446 12.38 -9.27 6.97
N PHE A 447 13.40 -9.51 7.78
CA PHE A 447 14.19 -10.73 7.80
C PHE A 447 13.74 -11.65 8.93
N THR A 448 13.35 -12.88 8.60
CA THR A 448 12.97 -13.89 9.60
C THR A 448 14.20 -14.39 10.35
N LEU A 449 14.27 -14.13 11.66
CA LEU A 449 15.43 -14.46 12.48
C LEU A 449 15.56 -15.97 12.71
N GLY A 450 14.44 -16.66 12.86
CA GLY A 450 14.35 -18.10 13.09
C GLY A 450 12.98 -18.65 12.73
N PRO A 451 12.76 -19.97 12.87
CA PRO A 451 11.46 -20.58 12.64
C PRO A 451 10.41 -20.00 13.59
N ALA A 452 9.18 -19.90 13.11
CA ALA A 452 8.04 -19.57 13.94
C ALA A 452 7.72 -20.75 14.87
N GLU A 453 7.64 -20.49 16.17
CA GLU A 453 7.39 -21.49 17.21
C GLU A 453 6.41 -20.95 18.26
N ASN A 454 5.53 -21.82 18.77
CA ASN A 454 4.56 -21.47 19.80
C ASN A 454 3.67 -20.25 19.47
N GLY A 455 3.34 -20.04 18.18
CA GLY A 455 2.54 -18.90 17.74
C GLY A 455 3.30 -17.60 17.58
N LEU A 456 4.64 -17.60 17.73
CA LEU A 456 5.49 -16.42 17.64
C LEU A 456 6.48 -16.54 16.48
N LEU A 457 6.76 -15.43 15.82
CA LEU A 457 7.79 -15.30 14.80
C LEU A 457 8.58 -14.02 15.05
N ASN A 458 9.88 -14.15 15.24
CA ASN A 458 10.75 -13.01 15.41
C ASN A 458 11.35 -12.59 14.06
N VAL A 459 11.23 -11.31 13.76
CA VAL A 459 11.76 -10.72 12.53
C VAL A 459 12.58 -9.48 12.84
N GLU A 460 13.55 -9.15 12.00
CA GLU A 460 14.23 -7.86 12.01
C GLU A 460 13.75 -7.02 10.84
N ILE A 461 13.52 -5.72 11.05
CA ILE A 461 13.19 -4.79 9.96
C ILE A 461 14.48 -4.48 9.19
N THR A 462 14.50 -4.77 7.89
CA THR A 462 15.69 -4.59 7.05
C THR A 462 15.61 -3.37 6.15
N ALA A 463 14.40 -2.97 5.73
CA ALA A 463 14.19 -1.79 4.91
C ALA A 463 12.76 -1.27 5.05
N CYS A 464 12.56 0.02 4.85
CA CYS A 464 11.25 0.61 4.60
C CYS A 464 11.01 0.70 3.08
N LEU A 465 9.76 0.73 2.62
CA LEU A 465 9.40 0.70 1.20
C LEU A 465 8.29 1.71 0.88
N GLY A 466 8.42 2.43 -0.24
CA GLY A 466 7.46 3.44 -0.71
C GLY A 466 7.76 4.87 -0.23
N GLY A 467 7.18 5.88 -0.89
CA GLY A 467 7.41 7.29 -0.58
C GLY A 467 8.91 7.68 -0.56
N ASP A 468 9.35 8.32 0.53
CA ASP A 468 10.73 8.75 0.75
C ASP A 468 11.71 7.62 1.14
N CYS A 469 11.23 6.38 1.24
CA CYS A 469 12.08 5.24 1.55
C CYS A 469 12.95 4.80 0.37
N GLY A 470 14.13 4.27 0.69
CA GLY A 470 14.98 3.60 -0.30
C GLY A 470 14.35 2.30 -0.81
N GLY A 471 15.06 1.64 -1.74
CA GLY A 471 14.72 0.27 -2.13
C GLY A 471 15.08 -0.74 -1.03
N GLY A 472 14.30 -1.82 -0.94
CA GLY A 472 14.63 -2.99 -0.11
C GLY A 472 15.66 -3.91 -0.77
N ASN A 473 15.89 -5.06 -0.15
CA ASN A 473 16.75 -6.10 -0.72
C ASN A 473 15.98 -6.96 -1.73
N LEU A 474 14.66 -7.08 -1.59
CA LEU A 474 13.74 -7.72 -2.53
C LEU A 474 13.39 -6.75 -3.68
N ASP A 475 13.11 -7.33 -4.85
CA ASP A 475 12.65 -6.59 -6.04
C ASP A 475 11.15 -6.25 -5.91
N THR A 476 10.81 -5.56 -4.82
CA THR A 476 9.46 -5.09 -4.50
C THR A 476 9.31 -3.65 -4.96
N GLU A 477 8.25 -3.40 -5.70
CA GLU A 477 7.84 -2.06 -6.11
C GLU A 477 6.61 -1.64 -5.31
N VAL A 478 6.67 -0.48 -4.67
CA VAL A 478 5.56 0.14 -3.95
C VAL A 478 5.23 1.44 -4.66
N VAL A 479 3.96 1.62 -5.00
CA VAL A 479 3.46 2.77 -5.73
C VAL A 479 2.38 3.45 -4.91
N ASP A 480 2.54 4.76 -4.78
CA ASP A 480 1.55 5.65 -4.21
C ASP A 480 0.49 5.93 -5.28
N VAL A 481 -0.74 5.47 -5.04
CA VAL A 481 -1.85 5.64 -5.99
C VAL A 481 -2.79 6.70 -5.44
N VAL A 482 -2.83 7.83 -6.14
CA VAL A 482 -3.81 8.89 -5.94
C VAL A 482 -4.77 8.88 -7.12
N ARG A 483 -6.07 8.78 -6.84
CA ARG A 483 -7.09 8.77 -7.89
C ARG A 483 -8.38 9.42 -7.45
N LEU A 484 -9.12 9.93 -8.44
CA LEU A 484 -10.51 10.31 -8.29
C LEU A 484 -11.37 9.05 -8.06
N VAL A 485 -12.39 9.15 -7.22
CA VAL A 485 -13.21 8.00 -6.78
C VAL A 485 -14.71 8.15 -7.02
N GLU A 486 -15.12 9.24 -7.67
CA GLU A 486 -16.51 9.47 -8.11
C GLU A 486 -16.79 9.06 -9.56
#